data_AF-A0A3G9CWA7-F1
#
_entry.id   AF-A0A3G9CWA7-F1
#
_cell.length_a   1.000
_cell.length_b   1.000
_cell.length_c   1.000
_cell.angle_alpha   90.00
_cell.angle_beta   90.00
_cell.angle_gamma   90.00
#
_symmetry.space_group_name_H-M   'P 1'
#
loop_
_entity.id
_entity.type
_entity.pdbx_description
1 polymer ?
#
loop_
_entity_poly.entity_id
_entity_poly.type
_entity_poly.pdbx_seq_one_letter_code
_entity_poly.pdbx_strand_id
1 'polypeptide(L)'
;MEAERKLDVNKSKREVEIGRLERFIFDRDQLEVRTQKLSSLVNELDEEALHSEARIFKALSDPNRLKIIKLLKEGELCACELTIALSNSQSTVSHHLSVLKSACLIKERKEGKWSYFRLSEGAVIEILNQAKLLYDK
;
A
#
# COMPACT_ATOMS: atom_id res chain seq x y z
N MET A 1 24.68 0.95 14.72
CA MET A 1 25.55 1.32 13.57
C MET A 1 24.79 1.78 12.32
N GLU A 2 23.88 1.00 11.72
CA GLU A 2 23.19 1.43 10.47
C GLU A 2 21.99 2.39 10.72
N ALA A 3 21.31 2.26 11.86
CA ALA A 3 20.24 3.18 12.28
C ALA A 3 20.77 4.58 12.66
N GLU A 4 21.91 4.65 13.36
CA GLU A 4 22.53 5.93 13.78
C GLU A 4 23.06 6.74 12.59
N ARG A 5 23.60 6.08 11.56
CA ARG A 5 24.00 6.75 10.31
C ARG A 5 22.80 7.32 9.53
N LYS A 6 21.65 6.64 9.55
CA LYS A 6 20.42 7.15 8.90
C LYS A 6 19.86 8.37 9.61
N LEU A 7 19.93 8.41 10.94
CA LEU A 7 19.54 9.58 11.76
C LEU A 7 20.41 10.82 11.46
N ASP A 8 21.72 10.64 11.33
CA ASP A 8 22.68 11.74 11.11
C ASP A 8 22.56 12.36 9.70
N VAL A 9 22.37 11.52 8.67
CA VAL A 9 22.08 11.97 7.30
C VAL A 9 20.76 12.72 7.21
N ASN A 10 19.73 12.28 7.95
CA ASN A 10 18.41 12.92 7.94
C ASN A 10 18.44 14.30 8.62
N LYS A 11 19.28 14.46 9.66
CA LYS A 11 19.49 15.72 10.37
C LYS A 11 20.18 16.77 9.48
N SER A 12 21.28 16.39 8.84
CA SER A 12 22.02 17.29 7.94
C SER A 12 21.21 17.69 6.70
N LYS A 13 20.37 16.79 6.19
CA LYS A 13 19.44 17.08 5.08
C LYS A 13 18.32 18.05 5.47
N ARG A 14 17.81 17.95 6.72
CA ARG A 14 16.82 18.87 7.28
C ARG A 14 17.36 20.31 7.37
N GLU A 15 18.58 20.48 7.86
CA GLU A 15 19.22 21.81 7.99
C GLU A 15 19.39 22.49 6.62
N VAL A 16 19.76 21.72 5.59
CA VAL A 16 19.88 22.24 4.22
C VAL A 16 18.53 22.69 3.63
N GLU A 17 17.46 21.93 3.85
CA GLU A 17 16.12 22.30 3.38
C GLU A 17 15.53 23.49 4.16
N ILE A 18 15.81 23.60 5.46
CA ILE A 18 15.46 24.78 6.26
C ILE A 18 16.15 26.02 5.70
N GLY A 19 17.46 25.97 5.41
CA GLY A 19 18.18 27.08 4.77
C GLY A 19 17.74 27.39 3.33
N ARG A 20 17.05 26.47 2.65
CA ARG A 20 16.36 26.77 1.38
C ARG A 20 15.06 27.52 1.62
N LEU A 21 14.26 27.12 2.61
CA LEU A 21 12.99 27.75 2.97
C LEU A 21 13.17 29.15 3.58
N GLU A 22 14.21 29.38 4.37
CA GLU A 22 14.58 30.70 4.91
C GLU A 22 14.80 31.75 3.80
N ARG A 23 15.15 31.33 2.58
CA ARG A 23 15.31 32.24 1.43
C ARG A 23 13.99 32.66 0.77
N PHE A 24 12.90 31.94 1.04
CA PHE A 24 11.57 32.19 0.46
C PHE A 24 10.57 32.76 1.47
N ILE A 25 10.76 32.51 2.77
CA ILE A 25 9.90 32.98 3.85
C ILE A 25 10.64 34.08 4.61
N PHE A 26 10.17 35.32 4.49
CA PHE A 26 10.81 36.52 5.08
C PHE A 26 10.73 36.56 6.63
N ASP A 27 9.98 35.65 7.24
CA ASP A 27 9.72 35.57 8.68
C ASP A 27 10.17 34.21 9.23
N ARG A 28 11.31 34.23 9.94
CA ARG A 28 11.95 33.03 10.51
C ARG A 28 11.08 32.37 11.58
N ASP A 29 10.31 33.16 12.34
CA ASP A 29 9.46 32.64 13.42
C ASP A 29 8.29 31.82 12.83
N GLN A 30 7.73 32.24 11.70
CA GLN A 30 6.70 31.47 11.00
C GLN A 30 7.22 30.14 10.45
N LEU A 31 8.46 30.11 9.97
CA LEU A 31 9.09 28.88 9.47
C LEU A 31 9.33 27.88 10.60
N GLU A 32 9.82 28.34 11.75
CA GLU A 32 10.08 27.50 12.91
C GLU A 32 8.80 26.89 13.47
N VAL A 33 7.75 27.70 13.64
CA VAL A 33 6.42 27.25 14.07
C VAL A 33 5.85 26.20 13.10
N ARG A 34 5.96 26.44 11.78
CA ARG A 34 5.46 25.49 10.76
C ARG A 34 6.25 24.19 10.77
N THR A 35 7.58 24.25 10.92
CA THR A 35 8.46 23.08 10.96
C THR A 35 8.20 22.24 12.21
N GLN A 36 7.97 22.89 13.34
CA GLN A 36 7.63 22.22 14.59
C GLN A 36 6.27 21.53 14.50
N LYS A 37 5.26 22.19 13.92
CA LYS A 37 3.94 21.59 13.65
C LYS A 37 4.03 20.38 12.72
N LEU A 38 4.79 20.47 11.63
CA LEU A 38 4.97 19.33 10.72
C LEU A 38 5.68 18.17 11.42
N SER A 39 6.65 18.46 12.30
CA SER A 39 7.34 17.44 13.09
C SER A 39 6.41 16.78 14.10
N SER A 40 5.52 17.52 14.76
CA SER A 40 4.55 16.93 15.68
C SER A 40 3.55 16.02 14.96
N LEU A 41 3.04 16.46 13.80
CA LEU A 41 2.13 15.64 12.98
C LEU A 41 2.76 14.31 12.57
N VAL A 42 4.04 14.29 12.19
CA VAL A 42 4.74 13.04 11.84
C VAL A 42 4.93 12.15 13.08
N ASN A 43 5.25 12.75 14.24
CA ASN A 43 5.41 12.00 15.48
C ASN A 43 4.10 11.37 16.00
N GLU A 44 2.95 11.92 15.60
CA GLU A 44 1.62 11.38 15.91
C GLU A 44 1.22 10.21 14.99
N LEU A 45 1.95 9.96 13.91
CA LEU A 45 1.67 8.84 13.01
C LEU A 45 2.12 7.53 13.64
N ASP A 46 1.28 6.51 13.50
CA ASP A 46 1.64 5.14 13.84
C ASP A 46 2.41 4.49 12.68
N GLU A 47 3.72 4.30 12.87
CA GLU A 47 4.62 3.66 11.90
C GLU A 47 4.18 2.22 11.56
N GLU A 48 3.61 1.48 12.50
CA GLU A 48 3.15 0.11 12.25
C GLU A 48 1.90 0.11 11.35
N ALA A 49 0.97 1.04 11.60
CA ALA A 49 -0.18 1.27 10.73
C ALA A 49 0.27 1.67 9.32
N LEU A 50 1.19 2.64 9.19
CA LEU A 50 1.73 3.09 7.90
C LEU A 50 2.39 1.95 7.11
N HIS A 51 3.18 1.10 7.76
CA HIS A 51 3.78 -0.06 7.13
C HIS A 51 2.72 -1.07 6.66
N SER A 52 1.64 -1.24 7.42
CA SER A 52 0.52 -2.11 7.06
C SER A 52 -0.26 -1.59 5.86
N GLU A 53 -0.58 -0.29 5.84
CA GLU A 53 -1.22 0.39 4.71
C GLU A 53 -0.36 0.30 3.45
N ALA A 54 0.95 0.58 3.56
CA ALA A 54 1.88 0.49 2.44
C ALA A 54 1.93 -0.93 1.83
N ARG A 55 1.86 -1.99 2.66
CA ARG A 55 1.77 -3.37 2.17
C ARG A 55 0.50 -3.61 1.36
N ILE A 56 -0.64 -3.09 1.82
CA ILE A 56 -1.93 -3.19 1.12
C ILE A 56 -1.84 -2.48 -0.24
N PHE A 57 -1.39 -1.22 -0.26
CA PHE A 57 -1.28 -0.46 -1.51
C PHE A 57 -0.29 -1.09 -2.50
N LYS A 58 0.83 -1.63 -2.02
CA LYS A 58 1.77 -2.36 -2.86
C LYS A 58 1.16 -3.64 -3.44
N ALA A 59 0.31 -4.33 -2.70
CA ALA A 59 -0.44 -5.47 -3.23
C ALA A 59 -1.46 -5.03 -4.31
N LEU A 60 -2.06 -3.85 -4.18
CA LEU A 60 -3.00 -3.30 -5.16
C LEU A 60 -2.34 -2.66 -6.40
N SER A 61 -1.06 -2.31 -6.35
CA SER A 61 -0.38 -1.58 -7.42
C SER A 61 0.02 -2.43 -8.65
N ASP A 62 -0.43 -3.68 -8.76
CA ASP A 62 -0.11 -4.58 -9.86
C ASP A 62 -1.36 -4.90 -10.71
N PRO A 63 -1.30 -4.72 -12.04
CA PRO A 63 -2.46 -4.93 -12.91
C PRO A 63 -3.01 -6.37 -12.88
N ASN A 64 -2.17 -7.39 -12.76
CA ASN A 64 -2.64 -8.79 -12.70
C ASN A 64 -3.31 -9.10 -11.37
N ARG A 65 -2.80 -8.55 -10.26
CA ARG A 65 -3.48 -8.63 -8.95
C ARG A 65 -4.83 -7.91 -8.98
N LEU A 66 -4.93 -6.75 -9.61
CA LEU A 66 -6.22 -6.06 -9.80
C LEU A 66 -7.20 -6.88 -10.67
N LYS A 67 -6.73 -7.56 -11.72
CA LYS A 67 -7.57 -8.48 -12.50
C LYS A 67 -8.10 -9.63 -11.63
N ILE A 68 -7.25 -10.25 -10.80
CA ILE A 68 -7.68 -11.30 -9.85
C ILE A 68 -8.77 -10.76 -8.92
N ILE A 69 -8.55 -9.61 -8.30
CA ILE A 69 -9.54 -9.01 -7.38
C ILE A 69 -10.86 -8.75 -8.11
N LYS A 70 -10.82 -8.23 -9.35
CA LYS A 70 -12.02 -8.01 -10.16
C LYS A 70 -12.76 -9.30 -10.50
N LEU A 71 -12.05 -10.38 -10.84
CA LEU A 71 -12.65 -11.70 -11.08
C LEU A 71 -13.30 -12.26 -9.81
N LEU A 72 -12.64 -12.12 -8.66
CA LEU A 72 -13.15 -12.55 -7.36
C LEU A 72 -14.37 -11.74 -6.86
N LYS A 73 -14.75 -10.64 -7.54
CA LYS A 73 -16.03 -9.96 -7.28
C LYS A 73 -17.22 -10.79 -7.75
N GLU A 74 -17.03 -11.66 -8.74
CA GLU A 74 -18.08 -12.52 -9.29
C GLU A 74 -18.34 -13.76 -8.43
N GLY A 75 -17.45 -14.05 -7.47
CA GLY A 75 -17.59 -15.18 -6.57
C GLY A 75 -16.26 -15.78 -6.15
N GLU A 76 -16.35 -16.91 -5.45
CA GLU A 76 -15.20 -17.70 -5.05
C GLU A 76 -14.64 -18.48 -6.26
N LEU A 77 -13.33 -18.43 -6.49
CA LEU A 77 -12.65 -19.09 -7.62
C LEU A 77 -11.43 -19.89 -7.15
N CYS A 78 -11.13 -21.01 -7.81
CA CYS A 78 -9.90 -21.76 -7.59
C CYS A 78 -8.70 -21.11 -8.30
N ALA A 79 -7.48 -21.48 -7.88
CA ALA A 79 -6.26 -21.07 -8.57
C ALA A 79 -6.24 -21.52 -10.05
N CYS A 80 -6.86 -22.67 -10.36
CA CYS A 80 -7.01 -23.18 -11.71
C CYS A 80 -7.81 -22.26 -12.63
N GLU A 81 -8.99 -21.83 -12.20
CA GLU A 81 -9.87 -20.92 -12.93
C GLU A 81 -9.17 -19.58 -13.18
N LEU A 82 -8.49 -19.04 -12.17
CA LEU A 82 -7.71 -17.81 -12.31
C LEU A 82 -6.53 -17.96 -13.29
N THR A 83 -5.87 -19.12 -13.30
CA THR A 83 -4.78 -19.43 -14.25
C THR A 83 -5.30 -19.42 -15.69
N ILE A 84 -6.44 -20.06 -15.92
CA ILE A 84 -7.11 -20.09 -17.24
C ILE A 84 -7.53 -18.67 -17.65
N ALA A 85 -8.24 -17.95 -16.77
CA ALA A 85 -8.78 -16.62 -17.08
C ALA A 85 -7.70 -15.58 -17.38
N LEU A 86 -6.53 -15.67 -16.74
CA LEU A 86 -5.43 -14.71 -16.90
C LEU A 86 -4.41 -15.11 -17.96
N SER A 87 -4.49 -16.33 -18.51
CA SER A 87 -3.48 -16.88 -19.43
C SER A 87 -2.05 -16.80 -18.87
N ASN A 88 -1.90 -16.91 -17.56
CA ASN A 88 -0.62 -16.88 -16.85
C ASN A 88 -0.23 -18.29 -16.40
N SER A 89 1.03 -18.49 -16.02
CA SER A 89 1.46 -19.75 -15.41
C SER A 89 0.86 -19.92 -14.01
N GLN A 90 0.69 -21.16 -13.57
CA GLN A 90 0.19 -21.48 -12.23
C GLN A 90 1.10 -20.91 -11.12
N SER A 91 2.41 -20.90 -11.33
CA SER A 91 3.37 -20.33 -10.36
C SER A 91 3.20 -18.82 -10.21
N THR A 92 2.98 -18.10 -11.32
CA THR A 92 2.71 -16.66 -11.32
C THR A 92 1.40 -16.34 -10.59
N VAL A 93 0.31 -17.07 -10.89
CA VAL A 93 -0.98 -16.86 -10.20
C VAL A 93 -0.87 -17.18 -8.71
N SER A 94 -0.19 -18.28 -8.34
CA SER A 94 0.03 -18.63 -6.93
C SER A 94 0.82 -17.55 -6.18
N HIS A 95 1.84 -16.96 -6.83
CA HIS A 95 2.57 -15.84 -6.24
C HIS A 95 1.67 -14.63 -6.00
N HIS A 96 0.84 -14.25 -6.99
CA HIS A 96 -0.10 -13.15 -6.83
C HIS A 96 -1.12 -13.41 -5.71
N LEU A 97 -1.67 -14.61 -5.61
CA LEU A 97 -2.60 -15.01 -4.55
C LEU A 97 -1.93 -14.95 -3.17
N SER A 98 -0.67 -15.39 -3.06
CA SER A 98 0.10 -15.29 -1.81
C SER A 98 0.27 -13.84 -1.36
N VAL A 99 0.62 -12.93 -2.28
CA VAL A 99 0.76 -11.49 -1.98
C VAL A 99 -0.58 -10.86 -1.59
N LEU A 100 -1.66 -11.19 -2.29
CA LEU A 100 -3.00 -10.67 -1.96
C LEU A 100 -3.49 -11.18 -0.59
N LYS A 101 -3.21 -12.46 -0.28
CA LYS A 101 -3.57 -13.07 0.99
C LYS A 101 -2.76 -12.50 2.15
N SER A 102 -1.45 -12.28 1.98
CA SER A 102 -0.61 -11.67 3.02
C SER A 102 -0.96 -10.20 3.29
N ALA A 103 -1.54 -9.52 2.30
CA ALA A 103 -2.12 -8.19 2.45
C ALA A 103 -3.58 -8.19 2.96
N CYS A 104 -4.12 -9.35 3.37
CA CYS A 104 -5.49 -9.51 3.88
C CYS A 104 -6.59 -9.11 2.87
N LEU A 105 -6.29 -9.03 1.57
CA LEU A 105 -7.24 -8.62 0.52
C LEU A 105 -8.15 -9.76 0.08
N ILE A 106 -7.70 -11.01 0.26
CA ILE A 106 -8.44 -12.22 -0.09
C ILE A 106 -8.37 -13.23 1.05
N LYS A 107 -9.34 -14.13 1.09
CA LYS A 107 -9.39 -15.29 1.98
C LYS A 107 -9.25 -16.57 1.16
N GLU A 108 -8.65 -17.59 1.76
CA GLU A 108 -8.51 -18.92 1.18
C GLU A 108 -9.38 -19.91 1.97
N ARG A 109 -10.12 -20.76 1.26
CA ARG A 109 -10.84 -21.92 1.78
C ARG A 109 -10.32 -23.17 1.08
N LYS A 110 -10.15 -24.26 1.82
CA LYS A 110 -9.74 -25.55 1.24
C LYS A 110 -10.94 -26.49 1.16
N GLU A 111 -11.09 -27.14 0.03
CA GLU A 111 -12.10 -28.17 -0.20
C GLU A 111 -11.46 -29.36 -0.92
N GLY A 112 -11.22 -30.44 -0.17
CA GLY A 112 -10.45 -31.58 -0.64
C GLY A 112 -9.03 -31.18 -1.05
N LYS A 113 -8.69 -31.38 -2.33
CA LYS A 113 -7.37 -31.04 -2.89
C LYS A 113 -7.32 -29.61 -3.47
N TRP A 114 -8.44 -28.90 -3.47
CA TRP A 114 -8.56 -27.59 -4.11
C TRP A 114 -8.49 -26.47 -3.09
N SER A 115 -7.79 -25.40 -3.46
CA SER A 115 -7.81 -24.11 -2.76
C SER A 115 -8.68 -23.14 -3.54
N TYR A 116 -9.67 -22.60 -2.86
CA TYR A 116 -10.64 -21.63 -3.33
C TYR A 116 -10.36 -20.28 -2.67
N PHE A 117 -10.52 -19.20 -3.43
CA PHE A 117 -10.21 -17.84 -3.00
C PHE A 117 -11.43 -16.95 -3.16
N ARG A 118 -11.65 -16.06 -2.19
CA ARG A 118 -12.71 -15.04 -2.22
C ARG A 118 -12.17 -13.71 -1.72
N LEU A 119 -12.83 -12.61 -2.06
CA LEU A 119 -12.48 -11.29 -1.50
C LEU A 119 -12.69 -11.27 0.02
N SER A 120 -11.83 -10.52 0.71
CA SER A 120 -12.13 -10.05 2.05
C SER A 120 -13.27 -9.02 1.98
N GLU A 121 -14.27 -9.18 2.84
CA GLU A 121 -15.51 -8.38 2.82
C GLU A 121 -15.27 -6.88 3.10
N GLY A 122 -16.15 -6.01 2.56
CA GLY A 122 -16.23 -4.57 2.85
C GLY A 122 -15.13 -3.72 2.21
N ALA A 123 -14.00 -3.56 2.90
CA ALA A 123 -13.01 -2.52 2.63
C ALA A 123 -12.35 -2.62 1.24
N VAL A 124 -12.12 -3.83 0.73
CA VAL A 124 -11.48 -4.03 -0.59
C VAL A 124 -12.35 -3.47 -1.72
N ILE A 125 -13.67 -3.66 -1.62
CA ILE A 125 -14.62 -3.17 -2.62
C ILE A 125 -14.69 -1.65 -2.58
N GLU A 126 -14.70 -1.06 -1.37
CA GLU A 126 -14.70 0.39 -1.18
C GLU A 126 -13.46 1.05 -1.78
N ILE A 127 -12.26 0.50 -1.51
CA ILE A 127 -11.00 1.02 -2.08
C ILE A 127 -11.05 1.02 -3.61
N LEU A 128 -11.55 -0.05 -4.23
CA LEU A 128 -11.69 -0.13 -5.68
C LEU A 128 -12.68 0.90 -6.23
N ASN A 129 -13.77 1.18 -5.52
CA ASN A 129 -14.74 2.20 -5.92
C ASN A 129 -14.14 3.60 -5.84
N GLN A 130 -13.41 3.92 -4.76
CA GLN A 130 -12.71 5.19 -4.61
C GLN A 130 -11.64 5.39 -5.70
N ALA A 131 -10.88 4.34 -6.03
CA ALA A 131 -9.89 4.39 -7.10
C ALA A 131 -10.51 4.72 -8.47
N LYS A 132 -11.72 4.24 -8.77
CA LYS A 132 -12.46 4.61 -9.98
C LYS A 132 -12.87 6.08 -9.99
N LEU A 133 -13.42 6.59 -8.88
CA LEU A 133 -13.80 8.00 -8.74
C LEU A 133 -12.62 8.96 -8.98
N LEU A 134 -11.41 8.56 -8.60
CA LEU A 134 -10.20 9.35 -8.85
C LEU A 134 -9.74 9.32 -10.31
N TYR A 135 -10.06 8.28 -11.06
CA TYR A 135 -9.68 8.10 -12.46
C TYR A 135 -10.70 8.69 -13.45
N ASP A 136 -11.99 8.69 -13.10
CA ASP A 136 -13.09 9.18 -13.95
C ASP A 136 -13.15 10.73 -14.06
N LYS A 137 -12.00 11.41 -14.12
CA LYS A 137 -11.89 12.85 -14.40
C LYS A 137 -11.78 13.15 -15.88
#